data_AF-A0A5U3R5P2-F1
#
_entry.id   AF-A0A5U3R5P2-F1
#
_cell.length_a   1.000
_cell.length_b   1.000
_cell.length_c   1.000
_cell.angle_alpha   90.00
_cell.angle_beta   90.00
_cell.angle_gamma   90.00
#
_symmetry.space_group_name_H-M   'P 1'
#
loop_
_entity.id
_entity.type
_entity.pdbx_description
1 polymer ?
#
loop_
_entity_poly.entity_id
_entity_poly.type
_entity_poly.pdbx_seq_one_letter_code
_entity_poly.pdbx_strand_id
1 'polypeptide(L)'
;MNKTIETSYANNLSVLIHIESELVRATSWLRVLGSLPEDHSQDTIAYWAGYRFTFLNIAFEEYHPLHLREVCASIRTLAVSINESDWHEGCRQAEFELETFNCA
;
A
#
# COMPACT_ATOMS: atom_id res chain seq x y z
N MET A 1 -21.27 -15.27 12.83
CA MET A 1 -20.62 -13.96 12.67
C MET A 1 -19.18 -14.04 12.11
N ASN A 2 -18.67 -15.22 11.71
CA ASN A 2 -17.23 -15.40 11.39
C ASN A 2 -16.87 -15.36 9.90
N LYS A 3 -17.76 -15.78 8.98
CA LYS A 3 -17.43 -15.84 7.54
C LYS A 3 -17.19 -14.48 6.88
N THR A 4 -17.93 -13.45 7.28
CA THR A 4 -17.83 -12.11 6.68
C THR A 4 -16.52 -11.42 7.06
N ILE A 5 -16.06 -11.60 8.30
CA ILE A 5 -14.79 -11.05 8.80
C ILE A 5 -13.61 -11.77 8.14
N GLU A 6 -13.65 -13.10 8.05
CA GLU A 6 -12.62 -13.89 7.37
C GLU A 6 -12.51 -13.57 5.87
N THR A 7 -13.63 -13.30 5.20
CA THR A 7 -13.64 -12.92 3.78
C THR A 7 -13.07 -11.52 3.56
N SER A 8 -13.42 -10.56 4.43
CA SER A 8 -12.85 -9.20 4.39
C SER A 8 -11.35 -9.22 4.67
N TYR A 9 -10.89 -10.07 5.59
CA TYR A 9 -9.47 -10.26 5.88
C TYR A 9 -8.68 -10.82 4.68
N ALA A 10 -9.18 -11.90 4.07
CA ALA A 10 -8.53 -12.53 2.93
C ALA A 10 -8.42 -11.58 1.73
N ASN A 11 -9.46 -10.78 1.48
CA ASN A 11 -9.46 -9.77 0.43
C ASN A 11 -8.41 -8.68 0.71
N ASN A 12 -8.34 -8.18 1.94
CA ASN A 12 -7.36 -7.17 2.32
C ASN A 12 -5.92 -7.68 2.19
N LEU A 13 -5.64 -8.91 2.64
CA LEU A 13 -4.33 -9.52 2.50
C LEU A 13 -3.92 -9.72 1.03
N SER A 14 -4.84 -10.17 0.18
CA SER A 14 -4.56 -10.32 -1.26
C SER A 14 -4.19 -8.99 -1.92
N VAL A 15 -4.87 -7.90 -1.53
CA VAL A 15 -4.57 -6.57 -2.06
C VAL A 15 -3.19 -6.10 -1.58
N LEU A 16 -2.84 -6.32 -0.31
CA LEU A 16 -1.53 -5.97 0.20
C LEU A 16 -0.39 -6.74 -0.48
N ILE A 17 -0.55 -8.06 -0.67
CA ILE A 17 0.45 -8.87 -1.39
C ILE A 17 0.63 -8.36 -2.83
N HIS A 18 -0.46 -7.94 -3.47
CA HIS A 18 -0.38 -7.34 -4.79
C HIS A 18 0.40 -6.02 -4.78
N ILE A 19 0.13 -5.12 -3.84
CA ILE A 19 0.88 -3.86 -3.66
C ILE A 19 2.36 -4.14 -3.42
N GLU A 20 2.68 -5.05 -2.50
CA GLU A 20 4.06 -5.45 -2.21
C GLU A 20 4.77 -5.98 -3.46
N SER A 21 4.10 -6.84 -4.24
CA SER A 21 4.67 -7.43 -5.46
C SER A 21 5.00 -6.37 -6.51
N GLU A 22 4.12 -5.39 -6.72
CA GLU A 22 4.37 -4.30 -7.66
C GLU A 22 5.52 -3.39 -7.18
N LEU A 23 5.62 -3.12 -5.88
CA LEU A 23 6.73 -2.38 -5.29
C LEU A 23 8.08 -3.14 -5.40
N VAL A 24 8.08 -4.47 -5.22
CA VAL A 24 9.27 -5.31 -5.46
C VAL A 24 9.68 -5.24 -6.93
N ARG A 25 8.72 -5.26 -7.86
CA ARG A 25 9.01 -5.15 -9.29
C ARG A 25 9.60 -3.77 -9.63
N ALA A 26 9.00 -2.70 -9.12
CA ALA A 26 9.49 -1.34 -9.31
C ALA A 26 10.88 -1.10 -8.73
N THR A 27 11.13 -1.52 -7.48
CA THR A 27 12.47 -1.45 -6.88
C THR A 27 13.50 -2.26 -7.67
N SER A 28 13.12 -3.41 -8.22
CA SER A 28 14.00 -4.22 -9.07
C SER A 28 14.34 -3.50 -10.38
N TRP A 29 13.37 -2.88 -11.06
CA TRP A 29 13.65 -2.09 -12.25
C TRP A 29 14.53 -0.88 -11.95
N LEU A 30 14.25 -0.12 -10.89
CA LEU A 30 15.08 1.01 -10.49
C LEU A 30 16.53 0.58 -10.21
N ARG A 31 16.74 -0.58 -9.58
CA ARG A 31 18.07 -1.11 -9.29
C ARG A 31 18.82 -1.58 -10.54
N VAL A 32 18.13 -2.22 -11.48
CA VAL A 32 18.76 -2.85 -12.65
C VAL A 32 18.88 -1.88 -13.84
N LEU A 33 17.84 -1.09 -14.09
CA LEU A 33 17.71 -0.21 -15.26
C LEU A 33 17.97 1.26 -14.92
N GLY A 34 17.91 1.65 -13.64
CA GLY A 34 18.05 3.05 -13.21
C GLY A 34 16.77 3.88 -13.41
N SER A 35 15.73 3.32 -14.02
CA SER A 35 14.44 3.96 -14.25
C SER A 35 13.30 2.93 -14.26
N LEU A 36 12.06 3.42 -14.15
CA LEU A 36 10.87 2.62 -14.41
C LEU A 36 10.56 2.60 -15.92
N PRO A 37 9.94 1.52 -16.44
CA PRO A 37 9.43 1.48 -17.82
C PRO A 37 8.46 2.63 -18.11
N GLU A 38 8.47 3.18 -19.33
CA GLU A 38 7.61 4.31 -19.74
C GLU A 38 6.10 3.99 -19.59
N ASP A 39 5.74 2.72 -19.78
CA ASP A 39 4.38 2.18 -19.64
C ASP A 39 3.88 2.16 -18.18
N HIS A 40 4.72 2.54 -17.21
CA HIS A 40 4.39 2.58 -15.77
C HIS A 40 4.10 3.99 -15.27
N SER A 41 3.73 4.88 -16.19
CA SER A 41 3.32 6.26 -15.92
C SER A 41 1.97 6.42 -15.24
N GLN A 42 1.36 5.36 -14.66
CA GLN A 42 0.18 5.56 -13.81
C GLN A 42 0.67 5.98 -12.42
N ASP A 43 0.91 7.29 -12.28
CA ASP A 43 1.11 8.07 -11.06
C ASP A 43 1.96 7.39 -9.97
N THR A 44 3.28 7.66 -10.00
CA THR A 44 4.25 7.38 -8.94
C THR A 44 3.87 6.23 -8.01
N ILE A 45 4.25 4.99 -8.34
CA ILE A 45 3.87 3.75 -7.61
C ILE A 45 3.90 3.85 -6.06
N ALA A 46 4.81 4.66 -5.49
CA ALA A 46 4.85 4.96 -4.06
C ALA A 46 3.60 5.70 -3.56
N TYR A 47 3.09 6.69 -4.31
CA TYR A 47 1.81 7.38 -4.07
C TYR A 47 0.64 6.40 -4.05
N TRP A 48 0.47 5.60 -5.11
CA TRP A 48 -0.63 4.63 -5.16
C TRP A 48 -0.55 3.60 -4.05
N ALA A 49 0.66 3.16 -3.69
CA ALA A 49 0.87 2.28 -2.55
C ALA A 49 0.42 2.94 -1.24
N GLY A 50 0.80 4.20 -1.00
CA GLY A 50 0.39 4.95 0.19
C GLY A 50 -1.13 5.12 0.25
N TYR A 51 -1.73 5.57 -0.85
CA TYR A 51 -3.17 5.77 -0.96
C TYR A 51 -3.95 4.48 -0.66
N ARG A 52 -3.62 3.37 -1.36
CA ARG A 52 -4.32 2.09 -1.18
C ARG A 52 -4.06 1.47 0.18
N PHE A 53 -2.84 1.57 0.70
CA PHE A 53 -2.48 1.06 2.02
C PHE A 53 -3.33 1.73 3.11
N THR A 54 -3.44 3.05 3.07
CA THR A 54 -4.23 3.85 4.01
C THR A 54 -5.73 3.61 3.84
N PHE A 55 -6.24 3.53 2.61
CA PHE A 55 -7.67 3.28 2.35
C PHE A 55 -8.16 1.93 2.89
N LEU A 56 -7.30 0.92 2.92
CA LEU A 56 -7.64 -0.38 3.51
C LEU A 56 -7.78 -0.30 5.04
N ASN A 57 -7.52 0.87 5.63
CA ASN A 57 -7.58 1.15 7.07
C ASN A 57 -6.83 0.11 7.90
N ILE A 58 -5.74 -0.43 7.34
CA ILE A 58 -4.85 -1.37 8.03
C ILE A 58 -3.83 -0.52 8.79
N ALA A 59 -4.36 0.35 9.64
CA ALA A 59 -3.62 1.22 10.52
C ALA A 59 -3.05 0.36 11.65
N PHE A 60 -2.06 -0.48 11.32
CA PHE A 60 -1.17 -1.19 12.25
C PHE A 60 -1.84 -1.56 13.58
N GLU A 61 -3.01 -2.20 13.55
CA GLU A 61 -3.65 -2.60 14.79
C GLU A 61 -2.76 -3.69 15.40
N GLU A 62 -2.42 -3.51 16.68
CA GLU A 62 -1.52 -4.38 17.44
C GLU A 62 -1.98 -5.86 17.45
N TYR A 63 -3.25 -6.08 17.07
CA TYR A 63 -3.93 -7.37 16.95
C TYR A 63 -3.80 -8.06 15.59
N HIS A 64 -3.11 -7.48 14.61
CA HIS A 64 -2.90 -8.13 13.32
C HIS A 64 -1.99 -9.37 13.43
N PRO A 65 -2.31 -10.46 12.69
CA PRO A 65 -1.42 -11.61 12.58
C PRO A 65 -0.02 -11.22 12.07
N LEU A 66 1.01 -11.94 12.52
CA LEU A 66 2.42 -11.62 12.23
C LEU A 66 2.69 -11.41 10.73
N HIS A 67 2.20 -12.32 9.88
CA HIS A 67 2.40 -12.24 8.43
C HIS A 67 1.80 -10.97 7.81
N LEU A 68 0.67 -10.49 8.33
CA LEU A 68 0.06 -9.25 7.85
C LEU A 68 0.95 -8.04 8.22
N ARG A 69 1.47 -8.02 9.45
CA ARG A 69 2.41 -6.98 9.88
C ARG A 69 3.69 -6.96 9.06
N GLU A 70 4.22 -8.12 8.70
CA GLU A 70 5.41 -8.25 7.86
C GLU A 70 5.17 -7.68 6.46
N VAL A 71 4.06 -8.03 5.81
CA VAL A 71 3.68 -7.48 4.50
C VAL A 71 3.49 -5.97 4.59
N CYS A 72 2.80 -5.46 5.61
CA CYS A 72 2.62 -4.01 5.81
C CYS A 72 3.95 -3.28 6.01
N ALA A 73 4.87 -3.84 6.79
CA ALA A 73 6.19 -3.27 6.99
C ALA A 73 7.00 -3.26 5.68
N SER A 74 6.96 -4.36 4.93
CA SER A 74 7.59 -4.49 3.62
C SER A 74 7.10 -3.44 2.62
N ILE A 75 5.78 -3.27 2.49
CA ILE A 75 5.15 -2.24 1.64
C ILE A 75 5.69 -0.86 2.00
N ARG A 76 5.64 -0.47 3.28
CA ARG A 76 6.13 0.84 3.73
C ARG A 76 7.61 1.02 3.39
N THR A 77 8.44 0.03 3.70
CA THR A 77 9.89 0.11 3.42
C THR A 77 10.17 0.26 1.93
N LEU A 78 9.52 -0.54 1.08
CA LEU A 78 9.72 -0.49 -0.37
C LEU A 78 9.22 0.83 -0.96
N ALA A 79 8.02 1.29 -0.58
CA ALA A 79 7.47 2.54 -1.10
C ALA A 79 8.31 3.75 -0.73
N VAL A 80 8.74 3.86 0.54
CA VAL A 80 9.64 4.93 1.00
C VAL A 80 10.98 4.88 0.26
N SER A 81 11.50 3.68 -0.03
CA SER A 81 12.75 3.54 -0.78
C SER A 81 12.64 3.95 -2.25
N ILE A 82 11.43 3.92 -2.83
CA ILE A 82 11.17 4.39 -4.18
C ILE A 82 11.02 5.92 -4.16
N ASN A 83 10.07 6.43 -3.37
CA ASN A 83 9.86 7.85 -3.16
C ASN A 83 9.03 8.09 -1.88
N GLU A 84 9.71 8.57 -0.84
CA GLU A 84 9.08 8.89 0.45
C GLU A 84 8.02 10.01 0.37
N SER A 85 8.27 11.03 -0.45
CA SER A 85 7.34 12.17 -0.59
C SER A 85 6.03 11.74 -1.24
N ASP A 86 6.12 10.95 -2.32
CA ASP A 86 4.95 10.40 -2.99
C ASP A 86 4.17 9.45 -2.09
N TRP A 87 4.86 8.55 -1.37
CA TRP A 87 4.24 7.67 -0.38
C TRP A 87 3.40 8.46 0.63
N HIS A 88 3.98 9.50 1.24
CA HIS A 88 3.26 10.31 2.21
C HIS A 88 2.11 11.11 1.61
N GLU A 89 2.25 11.57 0.37
CA GLU A 89 1.17 12.27 -0.33
C GLU A 89 -0.01 11.34 -0.61
N GLY A 90 0.25 10.10 -1.03
CA GLY A 90 -0.77 9.08 -1.19
C GLY A 90 -1.52 8.79 0.12
N CYS A 91 -0.78 8.63 1.22
CA CYS A 91 -1.38 8.44 2.54
C CYS A 91 -2.29 9.61 2.94
N ARG A 92 -1.83 10.85 2.79
CA ARG A 92 -2.61 12.05 3.13
C ARG A 92 -3.87 12.18 2.29
N GLN A 93 -3.79 11.89 0.99
CA GLN A 93 -4.96 11.94 0.12
C GLN A 93 -6.01 10.93 0.58
N ALA A 94 -5.60 9.71 0.92
CA ALA A 94 -6.52 8.69 1.43
C ALA A 94 -7.14 9.07 2.77
N GLU A 95 -6.34 9.61 3.70
CA GLU A 95 -6.84 10.15 4.97
C GLU A 95 -7.90 11.23 4.75
N PHE A 96 -7.62 12.22 3.89
CA PHE A 96 -8.54 13.30 3.56
C PHE A 96 -9.87 12.79 3.00
N GLU A 97 -9.82 11.84 2.06
CA GLU A 97 -11.04 11.25 1.49
C GLU A 97 -11.84 10.47 2.54
N LEU A 98 -11.19 9.65 3.37
CA LEU A 98 -11.84 8.91 4.45
C LEU A 98 -12.49 9.83 5.49
N GLU A 99 -11.82 10.91 5.89
CA GLU A 99 -12.40 11.94 6.78
C GLU A 99 -13.62 12.60 6.15
N THR A 100 -13.56 12.91 4.86
CA THR A 100 -14.67 13.52 4.11
C THR A 100 -15.88 12.57 4.05
N PHE A 101 -15.66 11.27 3.83
CA PHE A 101 -16.73 10.27 3.82
C PHE A 101 -17.37 10.06 5.20
N ASN A 102 -16.62 10.24 6.28
CA ASN A 102 -17.13 10.06 7.66
C ASN A 102 -17.84 11.30 8.22
N CYS A 103 -17.74 12.45 7.56
CA CYS A 103 -18.42 13.70 7.95
C CYS A 103 -19.72 13.97 7.18
N ALA A 104 -20.09 13.11 6.21
CA ALA A 104 -21.32 13.19 5.40
C ALA A 104 -22.41 12.25 5.92
#